data_AF-A0A518DKH0-F1
#
_entry.id   AF-A0A518DKH0-F1
#
_cell.length_a   1.000
_cell.length_b   1.000
_cell.length_c   1.000
_cell.angle_alpha   90.00
_cell.angle_beta   90.00
_cell.angle_gamma   90.00
#
_symmetry.space_group_name_H-M   'P 1'
#
loop_
_entity.id
_entity.type
_entity.pdbx_description
1 polymer ?
#
loop_
_entity_poly.entity_id
_entity_poly.type
_entity_poly.pdbx_seq_one_letter_code
_entity_poly.pdbx_strand_id
1 'polypeptide(L)'
;MQDRSRRLLFRAAASIYEQLLELEPPPDSTLPDRRWEECVRLSRLMQKAEDRGWRNARQKLREPLAVKLRCLNARINETLSDLAPKPKSLPPCQRRIYEDLAALEQEFSSVELNLQQRQLKVATNPIELQGIYLGPFSIELDWTDLGDRARYDVVALDPHPAGVSDETTHPHVQNQELCEGAGHRPIQLALQQGRLFDFFLIVRQVLETYNSGSAYIPLARWQGVECRDCSEIVLEDEGVLCECCDTQLCNDCSRSCRVCGKELCNGCASKCQGCEEPACYDCLSTPAVRGPHLCQECLTDVPCST
;
A
#
# COMPACT_ATOMS: atom_id res chain seq x y z
N MET A 1 25.52 3.71 33.47
CA MET A 1 24.48 3.65 32.42
C MET A 1 23.24 2.89 32.86
N GLN A 2 23.36 1.68 33.42
CA GLN A 2 22.20 0.84 33.84
C GLN A 2 21.23 1.51 34.83
N ASP A 3 21.70 2.30 35.81
CA ASP A 3 20.81 2.99 36.76
C ASP A 3 20.01 4.15 36.12
N ARG A 4 20.57 4.80 35.08
CA ARG A 4 19.89 5.89 34.36
C ARG A 4 18.79 5.37 33.43
N SER A 5 19.02 4.23 32.77
CA SER A 5 18.01 3.57 31.92
C SER A 5 16.87 2.98 32.78
N ARG A 6 17.18 2.32 33.91
CA ARG A 6 16.14 1.84 34.85
C ARG A 6 15.23 2.94 35.39
N ARG A 7 15.80 4.10 35.74
CA ARG A 7 15.01 5.28 36.16
C ARG A 7 14.15 5.83 35.03
N LEU A 8 14.63 5.77 33.79
CA LEU A 8 13.86 6.17 32.61
C LEU A 8 12.66 5.23 32.40
N LEU A 9 12.89 3.91 32.40
CA LEU A 9 11.85 2.89 32.28
C LEU A 9 10.78 3.03 33.37
N PHE A 10 11.21 3.25 34.62
CA PHE A 10 10.29 3.44 35.74
C PHE A 10 9.41 4.68 35.56
N ARG A 11 9.98 5.80 35.09
CA ARG A 11 9.23 7.04 34.80
C ARG A 11 8.29 6.86 33.61
N ALA A 12 8.71 6.13 32.58
CA ALA A 12 7.86 5.80 31.44
C ALA A 12 6.67 4.95 31.88
N ALA A 13 6.92 3.89 32.65
CA ALA A 13 5.88 3.04 33.21
C ALA A 13 4.89 3.82 34.08
N ALA A 14 5.37 4.77 34.90
CA ALA A 14 4.50 5.65 35.69
C ALA A 14 3.62 6.52 34.79
N SER A 15 4.21 7.17 33.78
CA SER A 15 3.48 8.04 32.85
C SER A 15 2.44 7.27 32.04
N ILE A 16 2.78 6.09 31.53
CA ILE A 16 1.85 5.22 30.78
C ILE A 16 0.72 4.75 31.70
N TYR A 17 1.05 4.33 32.92
CA TYR A 17 0.07 3.91 33.91
C TYR A 17 -0.95 5.01 34.23
N GLU A 18 -0.48 6.25 34.43
CA GLU A 18 -1.36 7.41 34.64
C GLU A 18 -2.32 7.61 33.46
N GLN A 19 -1.84 7.54 32.22
CA GLN A 19 -2.70 7.65 31.04
C GLN A 19 -3.73 6.52 30.95
N LEU A 20 -3.36 5.29 31.31
CA LEU A 20 -4.29 4.16 31.34
C LEU A 20 -5.39 4.30 32.41
N LEU A 21 -5.10 4.97 33.53
CA LEU A 21 -6.11 5.27 34.56
C LEU A 21 -7.09 6.36 34.13
N GLU A 22 -6.64 7.29 33.29
CA GLU A 22 -7.43 8.40 32.74
C GLU A 22 -8.28 7.99 31.53
N LEU A 23 -8.18 6.74 31.06
CA LEU A 23 -8.97 6.24 29.94
C LEU A 23 -10.47 6.24 30.27
N GLU A 24 -11.20 7.19 29.70
CA GLU A 24 -12.65 7.12 29.62
C GLU A 24 -13.07 6.05 28.60
N PRO A 25 -14.20 5.34 28.83
CA PRO A 25 -14.76 4.47 27.81
C PRO A 25 -15.04 5.29 26.55
N PRO A 26 -14.71 4.77 25.35
CA PRO A 26 -14.80 5.56 24.14
C PRO A 26 -16.25 6.03 23.90
N PRO A 27 -16.43 7.24 23.37
CA PRO A 27 -17.72 7.62 22.80
C PRO A 27 -18.09 6.68 21.64
N ASP A 28 -19.39 6.58 21.35
CA ASP A 28 -19.97 5.67 20.35
C ASP A 28 -19.11 5.58 19.06
N SER A 29 -18.88 4.35 18.62
CA SER A 29 -18.06 4.00 17.46
C SER A 29 -18.45 4.84 16.23
N THR A 30 -17.51 5.63 15.69
CA THR A 30 -17.77 6.39 14.45
C THR A 30 -17.72 5.44 13.25
N LEU A 31 -18.73 5.52 12.39
CA LEU A 31 -18.76 4.75 11.14
C LEU A 31 -17.59 5.12 10.20
N PRO A 32 -17.12 4.18 9.36
CA PRO A 32 -15.99 4.41 8.45
C PRO A 32 -16.38 5.21 7.19
N ASP A 33 -16.98 6.39 7.38
CA ASP A 33 -17.60 7.18 6.32
C ASP A 33 -16.63 7.54 5.19
N ARG A 34 -15.40 7.96 5.52
CA ARG A 34 -14.39 8.31 4.52
C ARG A 34 -13.99 7.14 3.60
N ARG A 35 -13.83 5.93 4.16
CA ARG A 35 -13.48 4.73 3.37
C ARG A 35 -14.65 4.31 2.48
N TRP A 36 -15.88 4.48 2.96
CA TRP A 36 -17.08 4.31 2.15
C TRP A 36 -17.16 5.32 1.00
N GLU A 37 -16.91 6.61 1.26
CA GLU A 37 -16.87 7.66 0.25
C GLU A 37 -15.82 7.38 -0.84
N GLU A 38 -14.64 6.88 -0.46
CA GLU A 38 -13.60 6.45 -1.42
C GLU A 38 -14.09 5.31 -2.32
N CYS A 39 -14.77 4.31 -1.76
CA CYS A 39 -15.37 3.22 -2.53
C CYS A 39 -16.45 3.74 -3.49
N VAL A 40 -17.34 4.63 -3.01
CA VAL A 40 -18.39 5.27 -3.82
C VAL A 40 -17.77 6.08 -4.96
N ARG A 41 -16.70 6.83 -4.70
CA ARG A 41 -15.99 7.63 -5.71
C ARG A 41 -15.40 6.74 -6.80
N LEU A 42 -14.68 5.68 -6.45
CA LEU A 42 -14.08 4.74 -7.40
C LEU A 42 -15.15 4.01 -8.22
N SER A 43 -16.23 3.56 -7.58
CA SER A 43 -17.37 2.94 -8.27
C SER A 43 -18.00 3.89 -9.30
N ARG A 44 -18.22 5.17 -8.95
CA ARG A 44 -18.74 6.18 -9.89
C ARG A 44 -17.80 6.44 -11.06
N LEU A 45 -16.49 6.47 -10.83
CA LEU A 45 -15.50 6.63 -11.90
C LEU A 45 -15.50 5.43 -12.84
N MET A 46 -15.63 4.22 -12.29
CA MET A 46 -15.69 2.98 -13.07
C MET A 46 -16.95 2.95 -13.95
N GLN A 47 -18.11 3.33 -13.41
CA GLN A 47 -19.35 3.47 -14.19
C GLN A 47 -19.20 4.48 -15.32
N LYS A 48 -18.63 5.66 -15.04
CA LYS A 48 -18.37 6.69 -16.06
C LYS A 48 -17.44 6.22 -17.18
N ALA A 49 -16.48 5.35 -16.86
CA ALA A 49 -15.59 4.75 -17.84
C ALA A 49 -16.34 3.72 -18.71
N GLU A 50 -17.22 2.93 -18.09
CA GLU A 50 -18.08 1.97 -18.78
C GLU A 50 -19.06 2.66 -19.74
N ASP A 51 -19.76 3.70 -19.28
CA ASP A 51 -20.73 4.46 -20.09
C ASP A 51 -20.07 5.10 -21.33
N ARG A 52 -18.78 5.43 -21.25
CA ARG A 52 -17.99 6.03 -22.35
C ARG A 52 -17.23 5.01 -23.20
N GLY A 53 -17.34 3.72 -22.89
CA GLY A 53 -16.59 2.66 -23.57
C GLY A 53 -15.08 2.69 -23.30
N TRP A 54 -14.62 3.39 -22.26
CA TRP A 54 -13.21 3.47 -21.87
C TRP A 54 -12.76 2.21 -21.12
N ARG A 55 -12.60 1.11 -21.86
CA ARG A 55 -12.28 -0.22 -21.30
C ARG A 55 -11.03 -0.21 -20.41
N ASN A 56 -9.97 0.47 -20.84
CA ASN A 56 -8.72 0.55 -20.08
C ASN A 56 -8.91 1.31 -18.75
N ALA A 57 -9.63 2.42 -18.76
CA ALA A 57 -9.93 3.16 -17.53
C ALA A 57 -10.80 2.35 -16.56
N ARG A 58 -11.75 1.55 -17.08
CA ARG A 58 -12.56 0.64 -16.26
C ARG A 58 -11.68 -0.44 -15.60
N GLN A 59 -10.77 -1.04 -16.36
CA GLN A 59 -9.86 -2.07 -15.85
C GLN A 59 -8.92 -1.50 -14.77
N LYS A 60 -8.35 -0.31 -14.99
CA LYS A 60 -7.54 0.43 -14.00
C LYS A 60 -8.24 0.63 -12.66
N LEU A 61 -9.55 0.85 -12.66
CA LEU A 61 -10.31 1.16 -11.45
C LEU A 61 -10.77 -0.07 -10.67
N ARG A 62 -10.71 -1.27 -11.27
CA ARG A 62 -11.24 -2.50 -10.67
C ARG A 62 -10.43 -2.96 -9.47
N GLU A 63 -9.11 -3.04 -9.63
CA GLU A 63 -8.23 -3.52 -8.55
C GLU A 63 -8.19 -2.55 -7.35
N PRO A 64 -8.01 -1.22 -7.55
CA PRO A 64 -8.09 -0.25 -6.45
C PRO A 64 -9.43 -0.31 -5.72
N LEU A 65 -10.55 -0.47 -6.44
CA LEU A 65 -11.87 -0.61 -5.81
C LEU A 65 -11.96 -1.90 -4.98
N ALA A 66 -11.46 -3.03 -5.48
CA ALA A 66 -11.46 -4.29 -4.75
C ALA A 66 -10.63 -4.19 -3.46
N VAL A 67 -9.44 -3.59 -3.51
CA VAL A 67 -8.60 -3.34 -2.33
C VAL A 67 -9.35 -2.46 -1.33
N LYS A 68 -9.89 -1.31 -1.77
CA LYS A 68 -10.61 -0.38 -0.88
C LYS A 68 -11.86 -1.01 -0.25
N LEU A 69 -12.60 -1.85 -0.97
CA LEU A 69 -13.73 -2.61 -0.42
C LEU A 69 -13.29 -3.63 0.63
N ARG A 70 -12.15 -4.31 0.43
CA ARG A 70 -11.60 -5.24 1.42
C ARG A 70 -11.13 -4.50 2.68
N CYS A 71 -10.45 -3.35 2.54
CA CYS A 71 -10.08 -2.49 3.66
C CYS A 71 -11.30 -1.94 4.40
N LEU A 72 -12.37 -1.57 3.69
CA LEU A 72 -13.63 -1.16 4.30
C LEU A 72 -14.27 -2.32 5.07
N ASN A 73 -14.31 -3.51 4.48
CA ASN A 73 -14.88 -4.70 5.13
C ASN A 73 -14.10 -5.06 6.40
N ALA A 74 -12.76 -4.99 6.37
CA ALA A 74 -11.94 -5.11 7.58
C ALA A 74 -12.40 -4.10 8.64
N ARG A 75 -12.52 -2.82 8.26
CA ARG A 75 -12.96 -1.76 9.18
C ARG A 75 -14.38 -1.94 9.73
N ILE A 76 -15.31 -2.43 8.93
CA ILE A 76 -16.66 -2.74 9.40
C ILE A 76 -16.61 -3.85 10.45
N ASN A 77 -15.84 -4.90 10.20
CA ASN A 77 -15.66 -5.99 11.16
C ASN A 77 -14.95 -5.53 12.44
N GLU A 78 -14.01 -4.58 12.33
CA GLU A 78 -13.40 -3.89 13.48
C GLU A 78 -14.49 -3.17 14.31
N THR A 79 -15.30 -2.31 13.67
CA THR A 79 -16.38 -1.57 14.34
C THR A 79 -17.42 -2.50 14.98
N LEU A 80 -17.77 -3.61 14.32
CA LEU A 80 -18.67 -4.62 14.89
C LEU A 80 -18.05 -5.31 16.12
N SER A 81 -16.73 -5.52 16.13
CA SER A 81 -16.01 -6.09 17.26
C SER A 81 -15.92 -5.13 18.44
N ASP A 82 -15.86 -3.82 18.18
CA ASP A 82 -15.87 -2.78 19.21
C ASP A 82 -17.23 -2.64 19.90
N LEU A 83 -18.31 -2.83 19.15
CA LEU A 83 -19.68 -2.89 19.67
C LEU A 83 -19.96 -4.16 20.48
N ALA A 84 -19.14 -5.20 20.35
CA ALA A 84 -19.29 -6.42 21.13
C ALA A 84 -18.92 -6.19 22.61
N PRO A 85 -19.59 -6.88 23.57
CA PRO A 85 -19.32 -6.70 24.99
C PRO A 85 -17.84 -6.94 25.32
N LYS A 86 -17.19 -5.92 25.90
CA LYS A 86 -15.79 -6.00 26.30
C LYS A 86 -15.66 -6.91 27.54
N PRO A 87 -14.73 -7.90 27.55
CA PRO A 87 -14.48 -8.70 28.73
C PRO A 87 -13.96 -7.80 29.87
N LYS A 88 -14.30 -8.13 31.12
CA LYS A 88 -13.74 -7.43 32.29
C LYS A 88 -12.22 -7.60 32.30
N SER A 89 -11.48 -6.54 32.03
CA SER A 89 -10.02 -6.52 32.14
C SER A 89 -9.59 -6.36 33.60
N LEU A 90 -8.44 -6.94 33.93
CA LEU A 90 -7.75 -6.60 35.17
C LEU A 90 -7.28 -5.14 35.09
N PRO A 91 -7.33 -4.39 36.20
CA PRO A 91 -6.82 -3.03 36.22
C PRO A 91 -5.33 -3.03 35.82
N PRO A 92 -4.87 -2.00 35.10
CA PRO A 92 -3.46 -1.86 34.75
C PRO A 92 -2.60 -1.85 36.03
N CYS A 93 -1.36 -2.30 35.92
CA CYS A 93 -0.42 -2.33 37.03
C CYS A 93 0.91 -1.74 36.57
N GLN A 94 1.32 -0.63 37.17
CA GLN A 94 2.58 0.05 36.83
C GLN A 94 3.79 -0.90 36.84
N ARG A 95 3.83 -1.84 37.80
CA ARG A 95 4.89 -2.85 37.87
C ARG A 95 4.94 -3.73 36.63
N ARG A 96 3.78 -4.19 36.14
CA ARG A 96 3.71 -5.01 34.91
C ARG A 96 4.14 -4.22 33.69
N ILE A 97 3.73 -2.95 33.59
CA ILE A 97 4.16 -2.07 32.50
C ILE A 97 5.69 -1.90 32.52
N TYR A 98 6.29 -1.72 33.70
CA TYR A 98 7.74 -1.69 33.84
C TYR A 98 8.41 -3.01 33.41
N GLU A 99 7.84 -4.14 33.83
CA GLU A 99 8.33 -5.48 33.45
C GLU A 99 8.26 -5.68 31.92
N ASP A 100 7.18 -5.24 31.28
CA ASP A 100 7.01 -5.26 29.83
C ASP A 100 8.06 -4.39 29.12
N LEU A 101 8.26 -3.14 29.56
CA LEU A 101 9.28 -2.25 28.99
C LEU A 101 10.69 -2.85 29.12
N ALA A 102 10.99 -3.49 30.25
CA ALA A 102 12.27 -4.16 30.46
C ALA A 102 12.41 -5.45 29.63
N ALA A 103 11.30 -6.13 29.33
CA ALA A 103 11.28 -7.29 28.45
C ALA A 103 11.47 -6.90 26.98
N LEU A 104 10.95 -5.74 26.56
CA LEU A 104 11.18 -5.21 25.22
C LEU A 104 12.68 -4.98 24.95
N GLU A 105 13.43 -4.42 25.91
CA GLU A 105 14.89 -4.23 25.79
C GLU A 105 15.66 -5.56 25.65
N GLN A 106 15.07 -6.70 26.01
CA GLN A 106 15.69 -8.03 25.90
C GLN A 106 15.30 -8.75 24.61
N GLU A 107 14.08 -8.54 24.12
CA GLU A 107 13.53 -9.21 22.93
C GLU A 107 13.87 -8.48 21.63
N PHE A 108 13.91 -7.15 21.66
CA PHE A 108 14.09 -6.33 20.45
C PHE A 108 15.50 -5.75 20.38
N SER A 109 15.99 -5.58 19.14
CA SER A 109 17.35 -5.10 18.87
C SER A 109 17.57 -3.64 19.25
N SER A 110 16.51 -2.82 19.16
CA SER A 110 16.52 -1.42 19.58
C SER A 110 15.18 -1.04 20.21
N VAL A 111 15.26 -0.35 21.35
CA VAL A 111 14.12 0.24 22.05
C VAL A 111 14.49 1.67 22.43
N GLU A 112 13.71 2.63 21.96
CA GLU A 112 13.92 4.06 22.25
C GLU A 112 12.72 4.62 22.99
N LEU A 113 13.00 5.29 24.11
CA LEU A 113 11.98 5.90 24.98
C LEU A 113 12.19 7.40 25.06
N ASN A 114 11.19 8.16 24.63
CA ASN A 114 11.17 9.61 24.76
C ASN A 114 10.02 10.05 25.68
N LEU A 115 10.35 10.38 26.94
CA LEU A 115 9.37 10.88 27.91
C LEU A 115 8.79 12.25 27.57
N GLN A 116 9.55 13.10 26.86
CA GLN A 116 9.10 14.46 26.52
C GLN A 116 8.06 14.42 25.41
N GLN A 117 8.29 13.56 24.41
CA GLN A 117 7.37 13.32 23.30
C GLN A 117 6.35 12.21 23.61
N ARG A 118 6.46 11.56 24.77
CA ARG A 118 5.63 10.41 25.19
C ARG A 118 5.57 9.30 24.12
N GLN A 119 6.75 8.96 23.59
CA GLN A 119 6.89 8.04 22.46
C GLN A 119 7.78 6.84 22.81
N LEU A 120 7.33 5.63 22.43
CA LEU A 120 8.07 4.38 22.52
C LEU A 120 8.30 3.87 21.10
N LYS A 121 9.55 3.73 20.71
CA LYS A 121 9.93 3.15 19.41
C LYS A 121 10.59 1.80 19.63
N VAL A 122 10.18 0.80 18.88
CA VAL A 122 10.75 -0.55 18.93
C VAL A 122 11.08 -1.01 17.52
N ALA A 123 12.34 -1.36 17.28
CA ALA A 123 12.79 -1.83 15.98
C ALA A 123 12.62 -3.36 15.86
N THR A 124 12.07 -3.81 14.74
CA THR A 124 12.03 -5.22 14.36
C THR A 124 13.39 -5.66 13.81
N ASN A 125 13.57 -6.98 13.73
CA ASN A 125 14.58 -7.53 12.82
C ASN A 125 14.15 -7.28 11.36
N PRO A 126 15.08 -7.42 10.39
CA PRO A 126 14.72 -7.32 8.99
C PRO A 126 13.64 -8.33 8.61
N ILE A 127 12.63 -7.88 7.88
CA ILE A 127 11.50 -8.70 7.46
C ILE A 127 11.71 -9.13 6.00
N GLU A 128 11.52 -10.42 5.73
CA GLU A 128 11.54 -10.99 4.40
C GLU A 128 10.28 -11.83 4.20
N LEU A 129 9.50 -11.53 3.16
CA LEU A 129 8.27 -12.25 2.83
C LEU A 129 8.38 -12.83 1.43
N GLN A 130 8.21 -14.14 1.31
CA GLN A 130 8.25 -14.86 0.02
C GLN A 130 9.50 -14.56 -0.84
N GLY A 131 10.67 -14.36 -0.21
CA GLY A 131 11.92 -14.05 -0.91
C GLY A 131 12.13 -12.56 -1.22
N ILE A 132 11.20 -11.69 -0.83
CA ILE A 132 11.33 -10.23 -0.97
C ILE A 132 11.75 -9.65 0.37
N TYR A 133 12.95 -9.06 0.38
CA TYR A 133 13.49 -8.34 1.52
C TYR A 133 12.81 -6.97 1.64
N LEU A 134 12.19 -6.70 2.79
CA LEU A 134 11.46 -5.46 3.08
C LEU A 134 12.18 -4.57 4.10
N GLY A 135 13.27 -5.07 4.69
CA GLY A 135 14.06 -4.36 5.70
C GLY A 135 13.44 -4.38 7.11
N PRO A 136 14.15 -3.83 8.10
CA PRO A 136 13.62 -3.61 9.45
C PRO A 136 12.62 -2.45 9.51
N PHE A 137 11.68 -2.55 10.44
CA PHE A 137 10.66 -1.54 10.71
C PHE A 137 10.75 -1.05 12.16
N SER A 138 10.39 0.20 12.38
CA SER A 138 10.18 0.79 13.70
C SER A 138 8.68 0.88 13.97
N ILE A 139 8.25 0.27 15.07
CA ILE A 139 6.89 0.41 15.59
C ILE A 139 6.93 1.57 16.58
N GLU A 140 6.27 2.68 16.24
CA GLU A 140 6.31 3.92 17.02
C GLU A 140 4.97 4.16 17.71
N LEU A 141 4.91 3.91 19.01
CA LEU A 141 3.72 4.16 19.83
C LEU A 141 3.79 5.55 20.46
N ASP A 142 2.80 6.38 20.19
CA ASP A 142 2.52 7.59 20.97
C ASP A 142 1.53 7.26 22.09
N TRP A 143 1.97 7.37 23.34
CA TRP A 143 1.13 7.06 24.51
C TRP A 143 0.43 8.28 25.11
N THR A 144 0.41 9.43 24.42
CA THR A 144 -0.43 10.57 24.81
C THR A 144 -1.91 10.24 24.83
N ASP A 145 -2.35 9.33 23.96
CA ASP A 145 -3.72 8.83 23.87
C ASP A 145 -3.68 7.32 23.65
N LEU A 146 -3.84 6.54 24.73
CA LEU A 146 -3.90 5.08 24.70
C LEU A 146 -5.34 4.54 24.58
N GLY A 147 -6.28 5.40 24.16
CA GLY A 147 -7.69 5.02 24.01
C GLY A 147 -7.96 4.06 22.86
N ASP A 148 -9.21 3.99 22.41
CA ASP A 148 -9.68 3.07 21.36
C ASP A 148 -8.95 3.25 20.01
N ARG A 149 -8.20 4.36 19.86
CA ARG A 149 -7.39 4.69 18.69
C ARG A 149 -5.96 5.06 19.05
N ALA A 150 -5.38 4.33 20.00
CA ALA A 150 -3.96 4.43 20.29
C ALA A 150 -3.16 4.51 18.98
N ARG A 151 -2.53 5.66 18.76
CA ARG A 151 -1.88 5.98 17.49
C ARG A 151 -0.50 5.39 17.53
N TYR A 152 -0.25 4.49 16.60
CA TYR A 152 1.08 4.01 16.33
C TYR A 152 1.33 4.00 14.83
N ASP A 153 2.59 4.27 14.48
CA ASP A 153 3.07 4.25 13.11
C ASP A 153 4.03 3.08 12.93
N VAL A 154 4.06 2.52 11.73
CA VAL A 154 5.04 1.53 11.30
C VAL A 154 5.94 2.17 10.24
N VAL A 155 7.16 2.51 10.65
CA VAL A 155 8.11 3.26 9.84
C VAL A 155 9.21 2.32 9.35
N ALA A 156 9.40 2.23 8.03
CA ALA A 156 10.53 1.47 7.48
C ALA A 156 11.86 2.16 7.82
N LEU A 157 12.77 1.46 8.48
CA LEU A 157 14.11 1.98 8.81
C LEU A 157 15.08 1.88 7.62
N ASP A 158 14.85 0.89 6.76
CA ASP A 158 15.58 0.64 5.52
C ASP A 158 14.55 0.35 4.41
N PRO A 159 13.93 1.40 3.84
CA PRO A 159 12.75 1.25 3.00
C PRO A 159 13.04 0.59 1.67
N HIS A 160 12.31 -0.48 1.38
CA HIS A 160 12.28 -1.18 0.08
C HIS A 160 10.86 -1.12 -0.52
N PRO A 161 10.41 0.06 -0.97
CA PRO A 161 9.04 0.26 -1.40
C PRO A 161 8.67 -0.58 -2.63
N ALA A 162 7.37 -0.77 -2.83
CA ALA A 162 6.86 -1.32 -4.07
C ALA A 162 7.23 -0.42 -5.26
N GLY A 163 7.57 -1.01 -6.41
CA GLY A 163 8.04 -0.29 -7.60
C GLY A 163 7.07 0.76 -8.14
N VAL A 164 5.78 0.65 -7.80
CA VAL A 164 4.74 1.60 -8.21
C VAL A 164 4.28 2.56 -7.11
N SER A 165 4.85 2.48 -5.91
CA SER A 165 4.42 3.32 -4.77
C SER A 165 5.51 3.43 -3.70
N ASP A 166 6.13 4.60 -3.62
CA ASP A 166 7.09 4.96 -2.57
C ASP A 166 6.45 4.99 -1.17
N GLU A 167 5.13 5.19 -1.09
CA GLU A 167 4.35 5.20 0.16
C GLU A 167 4.10 3.81 0.73
N THR A 168 4.29 2.75 -0.06
CA THR A 168 3.97 1.36 0.30
C THR A 168 5.26 0.58 0.48
N THR A 169 5.78 0.57 1.71
CA THR A 169 7.04 -0.09 2.08
C THR A 169 6.86 -1.54 2.56
N HIS A 170 5.63 -1.95 2.81
CA HIS A 170 5.26 -3.32 3.17
C HIS A 170 3.89 -3.65 2.56
N PRO A 171 3.57 -4.91 2.19
CA PRO A 171 2.27 -5.25 1.60
C PRO A 171 1.06 -4.79 2.42
N HIS A 172 1.22 -4.68 3.74
CA HIS A 172 0.19 -4.23 4.67
C HIS A 172 0.46 -2.87 5.32
N VAL A 173 1.51 -2.14 4.91
CA VAL A 173 1.80 -0.79 5.42
C VAL A 173 1.79 0.19 4.26
N GLN A 174 0.96 1.22 4.37
CA GLN A 174 0.90 2.33 3.43
C GLN A 174 0.79 3.62 4.21
N ASN A 175 1.61 4.63 3.87
CA ASN A 175 1.65 5.89 4.60
C ASN A 175 1.89 5.69 6.11
N GLN A 176 2.75 4.72 6.46
CA GLN A 176 3.08 4.31 7.83
C GLN A 176 1.92 3.68 8.63
N GLU A 177 0.71 3.60 8.06
CA GLU A 177 -0.43 2.93 8.67
C GLU A 177 -0.43 1.43 8.38
N LEU A 178 -0.52 0.62 9.43
CA LEU A 178 -0.66 -0.82 9.33
C LEU A 178 -2.12 -1.23 9.07
N CYS A 179 -2.35 -2.08 8.07
CA CYS A 179 -3.59 -2.83 7.95
C CYS A 179 -3.55 -4.03 8.91
N GLU A 180 -4.12 -3.84 10.10
CA GLU A 180 -4.05 -4.81 11.20
C GLU A 180 -4.80 -6.13 10.93
N GLY A 181 -5.90 -6.06 10.16
CA GLY A 181 -6.72 -7.21 9.83
C GLY A 181 -7.17 -7.98 11.09
N ALA A 182 -6.84 -9.27 11.16
CA ALA A 182 -7.15 -10.11 12.33
C ALA A 182 -6.40 -9.70 13.61
N GLY A 183 -5.29 -8.96 13.49
CA GLY A 183 -4.49 -8.46 14.61
C GLY A 183 -5.15 -7.30 15.36
N HIS A 184 -6.16 -6.64 14.78
CA HIS A 184 -6.78 -5.43 15.33
C HIS A 184 -7.25 -5.58 16.77
N ARG A 185 -8.08 -6.58 17.04
CA ARG A 185 -8.65 -6.78 18.37
C ARG A 185 -7.59 -7.16 19.41
N PRO A 186 -6.66 -8.11 19.13
CA PRO A 186 -5.51 -8.35 20.00
C PRO A 186 -4.67 -7.11 20.31
N ILE A 187 -4.38 -6.28 19.30
CA ILE A 187 -3.61 -5.02 19.42
C ILE A 187 -4.31 -4.06 20.38
N GLN A 188 -5.58 -3.74 20.12
CA GLN A 188 -6.37 -2.84 20.97
C GLN A 188 -6.46 -3.34 22.42
N LEU A 189 -6.71 -4.63 22.62
CA LEU A 189 -6.82 -5.21 23.96
C LEU A 189 -5.48 -5.16 24.71
N ALA A 190 -4.36 -5.35 24.02
CA ALA A 190 -3.04 -5.22 24.62
C ALA A 190 -2.77 -3.79 25.10
N LEU A 191 -3.06 -2.79 24.25
CA LEU A 191 -2.90 -1.37 24.58
C LEU A 191 -3.80 -0.94 25.74
N GLN A 192 -5.10 -1.26 25.70
CA GLN A 192 -6.07 -0.93 26.77
C GLN A 192 -5.71 -1.56 28.12
N GLN A 193 -5.00 -2.68 28.11
CA GLN A 193 -4.59 -3.40 29.33
C GLN A 193 -3.18 -3.01 29.78
N GLY A 194 -2.48 -2.15 29.03
CA GLY A 194 -1.08 -1.81 29.26
C GLY A 194 -0.11 -2.99 29.08
N ARG A 195 -0.51 -4.01 28.30
CA ARG A 195 0.35 -5.15 27.92
C ARG A 195 1.21 -4.75 26.72
N LEU A 196 2.16 -3.86 26.96
CA LEU A 196 2.99 -3.27 25.91
C LEU A 196 3.83 -4.31 25.19
N PHE A 197 4.36 -5.29 25.93
CA PHE A 197 5.16 -6.35 25.32
C PHE A 197 4.33 -7.13 24.28
N ASP A 198 3.13 -7.55 24.67
CA ASP A 198 2.19 -8.25 23.78
C ASP A 198 1.83 -7.39 22.56
N PHE A 199 1.59 -6.09 22.75
CA PHE A 199 1.30 -5.16 21.65
C PHE A 199 2.39 -5.19 20.57
N PHE A 200 3.66 -4.95 20.93
CA PHE A 200 4.75 -4.94 19.95
C PHE A 200 4.96 -6.31 19.30
N LEU A 201 4.77 -7.39 20.07
CA LEU A 201 4.88 -8.75 19.56
C LEU A 201 3.81 -9.06 18.51
N ILE A 202 2.56 -8.67 18.77
CA ILE A 202 1.44 -8.86 17.83
C ILE A 202 1.68 -8.05 16.56
N VAL A 203 2.09 -6.78 16.67
CA VAL A 203 2.38 -5.94 15.50
C VAL A 203 3.52 -6.55 14.67
N ARG A 204 4.61 -7.01 15.31
CA ARG A 204 5.70 -7.74 14.63
C ARG A 204 5.16 -8.97 13.88
N GLN A 205 4.31 -9.76 14.53
CA GLN A 205 3.73 -10.96 13.91
C GLN A 205 2.84 -10.62 12.70
N VAL A 206 2.08 -9.53 12.76
CA VAL A 206 1.27 -9.06 11.62
C VAL A 206 2.16 -8.66 10.45
N LEU A 207 3.30 -8.00 10.70
CA LEU A 207 4.27 -7.66 9.65
C LEU A 207 4.95 -8.92 9.08
N GLU A 208 5.21 -9.94 9.88
CA GLU A 208 5.84 -11.19 9.42
C GLU A 208 4.86 -12.16 8.74
N THR A 209 3.55 -11.89 8.76
CA THR A 209 2.54 -12.77 8.19
C THR A 209 1.96 -12.20 6.90
N TYR A 210 2.28 -12.81 5.76
CA TYR A 210 1.76 -12.36 4.47
C TYR A 210 0.35 -12.89 4.16
N ASN A 211 -0.58 -11.99 3.85
CA ASN A 211 -1.87 -12.32 3.26
C ASN A 211 -2.15 -11.48 2.01
N SER A 212 -2.07 -12.08 0.82
CA SER A 212 -2.33 -11.37 -0.44
C SER A 212 -3.73 -10.74 -0.53
N GLY A 213 -4.72 -11.28 0.19
CA GLY A 213 -6.10 -10.78 0.15
C GLY A 213 -6.29 -9.39 0.77
N SER A 214 -5.44 -8.97 1.71
CA SER A 214 -5.50 -7.66 2.37
C SER A 214 -4.29 -6.77 2.07
N ALA A 215 -3.46 -7.17 1.11
CA ALA A 215 -2.29 -6.38 0.72
C ALA A 215 -2.73 -5.14 -0.08
N TYR A 216 -2.14 -3.98 0.22
CA TYR A 216 -2.26 -2.79 -0.61
C TYR A 216 -1.65 -3.02 -1.99
N ILE A 217 -0.46 -3.63 -2.00
CA ILE A 217 0.23 -4.11 -3.21
C ILE A 217 0.68 -5.55 -2.94
N PRO A 218 0.22 -6.55 -3.71
CA PRO A 218 0.67 -7.93 -3.56
C PRO A 218 2.16 -8.10 -3.85
N LEU A 219 2.82 -9.04 -3.15
CA LEU A 219 4.24 -9.34 -3.34
C LEU A 219 4.58 -9.79 -4.77
N ALA A 220 3.67 -10.51 -5.42
CA ALA A 220 3.80 -10.91 -6.82
C ALA A 220 3.88 -9.73 -7.81
N ARG A 221 3.63 -8.50 -7.35
CA ARG A 221 3.70 -7.26 -8.14
C ARG A 221 4.66 -6.25 -7.50
N TRP A 222 5.44 -6.65 -6.50
CA TRP A 222 6.23 -5.73 -5.68
C TRP A 222 7.31 -5.01 -6.48
N GLN A 223 8.00 -5.73 -7.35
CA GLN A 223 9.02 -5.19 -8.25
C GLN A 223 8.42 -4.81 -9.62
N GLY A 224 7.09 -4.78 -9.72
CA GLY A 224 6.42 -4.45 -10.96
C GLY A 224 6.54 -2.98 -11.29
N VAL A 225 6.41 -2.70 -12.58
CA VAL A 225 6.45 -1.37 -13.19
C VAL A 225 5.10 -1.07 -13.82
N GLU A 226 4.70 0.20 -13.80
CA GLU A 226 3.43 0.63 -14.35
C GLU A 226 3.47 0.68 -15.88
N CYS A 227 2.56 -0.03 -16.55
CA CYS A 227 2.36 0.11 -17.98
C CYS A 227 1.89 1.53 -18.30
N ARG A 228 2.59 2.25 -19.19
CA ARG A 228 2.27 3.65 -19.52
C ARG A 228 0.84 3.85 -20.05
N ASP A 229 0.32 2.87 -20.79
CA ASP A 229 -0.96 3.00 -21.45
C ASP A 229 -2.13 2.58 -20.56
N CYS A 230 -2.04 1.41 -19.92
CA CYS A 230 -3.12 0.86 -19.10
C CYS A 230 -2.89 0.95 -17.59
N SER A 231 -1.77 1.47 -17.11
CA SER A 231 -1.43 1.53 -15.67
C SER A 231 -1.50 0.19 -14.94
N GLU A 232 -1.61 -0.94 -15.65
CA GLU A 232 -1.49 -2.25 -15.05
C GLU A 232 -0.04 -2.42 -14.60
N ILE A 233 0.13 -3.01 -13.42
CA ILE A 233 1.45 -3.35 -12.91
C ILE A 233 1.89 -4.61 -13.62
N VAL A 234 2.97 -4.52 -14.39
CA VAL A 234 3.61 -5.65 -15.05
C VAL A 234 4.96 -5.90 -14.42
N LEU A 235 5.35 -7.16 -14.34
CA LEU A 235 6.73 -7.48 -13.99
C LEU A 235 7.64 -7.01 -15.13
N GLU A 236 8.86 -6.61 -14.79
CA GLU A 236 9.82 -6.06 -15.77
C GLU A 236 10.13 -7.07 -16.88
N ASP A 237 10.16 -8.37 -16.56
CA ASP A 237 10.41 -9.48 -17.47
C ASP A 237 9.17 -9.93 -18.28
N GLU A 238 7.96 -9.58 -17.83
CA GLU A 238 6.70 -9.88 -18.53
C GLU A 238 6.22 -8.74 -19.44
N GLY A 239 6.78 -7.55 -19.28
CA GLY A 239 6.43 -6.37 -20.07
C GLY A 239 7.29 -6.17 -21.31
N VAL A 240 6.85 -5.24 -22.16
CA VAL A 240 7.50 -4.90 -23.43
C VAL A 240 7.86 -3.43 -23.43
N LEU A 241 9.04 -3.09 -23.93
CA LEU A 241 9.45 -1.70 -24.11
C LEU A 241 9.00 -1.17 -25.47
N CYS A 242 8.43 0.02 -25.48
CA CYS A 242 8.17 0.73 -26.73
C CYS A 242 9.50 1.11 -27.40
N GLU A 243 9.79 0.56 -28.58
CA GLU A 243 11.06 0.79 -29.31
C GLU A 243 11.21 2.20 -29.91
N CYS A 244 10.25 3.09 -29.65
CA CYS A 244 10.30 4.50 -30.05
C CYS A 244 10.53 5.47 -28.87
N CYS A 245 10.17 5.09 -27.64
CA CYS A 245 10.27 5.99 -26.49
C CYS A 245 10.67 5.30 -25.17
N ASP A 246 11.09 4.04 -25.25
CA ASP A 246 11.62 3.21 -24.16
C ASP A 246 10.71 3.12 -22.93
N THR A 247 9.40 3.20 -23.14
CA THR A 247 8.41 3.14 -22.07
C THR A 247 7.89 1.73 -21.86
N GLN A 248 7.63 1.35 -20.60
CA GLN A 248 7.11 0.03 -20.27
C GLN A 248 5.64 -0.12 -20.67
N LEU A 249 5.31 -1.26 -21.28
CA LEU A 249 3.97 -1.67 -21.67
C LEU A 249 3.67 -3.08 -21.18
N CYS A 250 2.40 -3.38 -20.96
CA CYS A 250 1.94 -4.76 -20.88
C CYS A 250 1.76 -5.34 -22.29
N ASN A 251 1.77 -6.67 -22.40
CA ASN A 251 1.55 -7.38 -23.66
C ASN A 251 0.23 -7.01 -24.36
N ASP A 252 -0.82 -6.66 -23.61
CA ASP A 252 -2.11 -6.25 -24.17
C ASP A 252 -2.10 -4.82 -24.77
N CYS A 253 -1.19 -3.96 -24.30
CA CYS A 253 -1.06 -2.58 -24.77
C CYS A 253 0.01 -2.43 -25.85
N SER A 254 0.96 -3.36 -25.90
CA SER A 254 1.96 -3.38 -26.95
C SER A 254 1.32 -3.65 -28.31
N ARG A 255 1.76 -2.89 -29.32
CA ARG A 255 1.31 -3.06 -30.70
C ARG A 255 2.53 -3.17 -31.59
N SER A 256 2.60 -4.23 -32.38
CA SER A 256 3.66 -4.36 -33.37
C SER A 256 3.35 -3.47 -34.59
N CYS A 257 4.32 -2.67 -35.01
CA CYS A 257 4.24 -1.92 -36.25
C CYS A 257 4.12 -2.90 -37.42
N ARG A 258 3.09 -2.77 -38.24
CA ARG A 258 2.91 -3.66 -39.40
C ARG A 258 4.08 -3.63 -40.39
N VAL A 259 4.78 -2.50 -40.48
CA VAL A 259 5.86 -2.30 -41.47
C VAL A 259 7.22 -2.77 -40.95
N CYS A 260 7.63 -2.30 -39.77
CA CYS A 260 8.96 -2.60 -39.23
C CYS A 260 8.97 -3.63 -38.09
N GLY A 261 7.81 -4.10 -37.65
CA GLY A 261 7.67 -5.07 -36.56
C GLY A 261 7.88 -4.51 -35.15
N LYS A 262 8.35 -3.27 -35.02
CA LYS A 262 8.66 -2.64 -33.72
C LYS A 262 7.48 -2.66 -32.76
N GLU A 263 7.73 -2.89 -31.48
CA GLU A 263 6.72 -2.79 -30.43
C GLU A 263 6.46 -1.32 -30.04
N LEU A 264 5.19 -0.91 -30.05
CA LEU A 264 4.77 0.48 -29.92
C LEU A 264 3.73 0.66 -28.80
N CYS A 265 3.85 1.77 -28.07
CA CYS A 265 2.78 2.27 -27.21
C CYS A 265 1.70 2.98 -28.04
N ASN A 266 0.53 3.22 -27.44
CA ASN A 266 -0.56 3.98 -28.05
C ASN A 266 -0.16 5.41 -28.46
N GLY A 267 0.86 6.00 -27.81
CA GLY A 267 1.37 7.32 -28.16
C GLY A 267 2.29 7.32 -29.38
N CYS A 268 3.00 6.22 -29.65
CA CYS A 268 3.93 6.09 -30.78
C CYS A 268 3.29 5.36 -31.98
N ALA A 269 2.21 4.62 -31.75
CA ALA A 269 1.42 3.99 -32.78
C ALA A 269 0.37 4.95 -33.35
N SER A 270 0.29 5.02 -34.67
CA SER A 270 -0.80 5.66 -35.41
C SER A 270 -1.40 4.66 -36.39
N LYS A 271 -2.59 4.93 -36.91
CA LYS A 271 -3.27 4.05 -37.87
C LYS A 271 -2.97 4.48 -39.29
N CYS A 272 -2.58 3.53 -40.14
CA CYS A 272 -2.53 3.75 -41.57
C CYS A 272 -3.96 3.97 -42.11
N GLN A 273 -4.18 5.01 -42.91
CA GLN A 273 -5.50 5.30 -43.48
C GLN A 273 -5.93 4.33 -44.60
N GLY A 274 -5.00 3.53 -45.14
CA GLY A 274 -5.27 2.55 -46.20
C GLY A 274 -5.68 1.19 -45.65
N CYS A 275 -4.92 0.65 -44.70
CA CYS A 275 -5.16 -0.68 -44.13
C CYS A 275 -5.71 -0.68 -42.69
N GLU A 276 -5.81 0.50 -42.05
CA GLU A 276 -6.25 0.69 -40.65
C GLU A 276 -5.35 0.05 -39.56
N GLU A 277 -4.24 -0.55 -39.98
CA GLU A 277 -3.28 -1.24 -39.10
C GLU A 277 -2.34 -0.26 -38.38
N PRO A 278 -1.81 -0.64 -37.20
CA PRO A 278 -0.87 0.18 -36.46
C PRO A 278 0.49 0.30 -37.17
N ALA A 279 0.99 1.52 -37.24
CA ALA A 279 2.32 1.84 -37.75
C ALA A 279 2.97 2.95 -36.91
N CYS A 280 4.30 2.92 -36.80
CA CYS A 280 5.05 4.00 -36.16
C CYS A 280 5.09 5.23 -37.06
N TYR A 281 5.38 6.39 -36.48
CA TYR A 281 5.52 7.64 -37.23
C TYR A 281 6.60 7.57 -38.32
N ASP A 282 7.69 6.82 -38.12
CA ASP A 282 8.75 6.68 -39.11
C ASP A 282 8.31 5.86 -40.34
N CYS A 283 7.38 4.91 -40.16
CA CYS A 283 6.85 4.07 -41.22
C CYS A 283 5.61 4.65 -41.91
N LEU A 284 5.03 5.69 -41.34
CA LEU A 284 3.97 6.46 -41.97
C LEU A 284 4.59 7.60 -42.76
N SER A 285 4.26 7.68 -44.05
CA SER A 285 4.67 8.84 -44.81
C SER A 285 3.89 10.07 -44.33
N THR A 286 4.62 11.10 -43.90
CA THR A 286 4.05 12.43 -43.65
C THR A 286 3.91 13.16 -44.97
N PRO A 287 2.69 13.45 -45.45
CA PRO A 287 2.52 14.23 -46.66
C PRO A 287 2.84 15.70 -46.36
N ALA A 288 3.53 16.36 -47.30
CA ALA A 288 4.09 17.69 -47.10
C ALA A 288 3.06 18.78 -46.72
N VAL A 289 1.77 18.64 -47.09
CA VAL A 289 0.77 19.69 -46.77
C VAL A 289 -0.67 19.20 -46.51
N ARG A 290 -1.15 18.06 -47.05
CA ARG A 290 -2.56 17.63 -46.84
C ARG A 290 -2.93 16.23 -47.39
N GLY A 291 -2.06 15.24 -47.26
CA GLY A 291 -2.31 13.88 -47.74
C GLY A 291 -2.75 12.90 -46.64
N PRO A 292 -3.22 11.70 -47.00
CA PRO A 292 -3.47 10.62 -46.04
C PRO A 292 -2.16 10.08 -45.44
N HIS A 293 -2.15 9.76 -44.14
CA HIS A 293 -1.04 9.04 -43.52
C HIS A 293 -1.10 7.56 -43.93
N LEU A 294 -0.31 7.20 -44.92
CA LEU A 294 -0.24 5.85 -45.48
C LEU A 294 1.11 5.20 -45.15
N CYS A 295 1.08 3.89 -44.90
CA CYS A 295 2.30 3.09 -44.83
C CYS A 295 2.90 2.90 -46.23
N GLN A 296 4.17 2.52 -46.29
CA GLN A 296 4.90 2.34 -47.53
C GLN A 296 4.23 1.34 -48.50
N GLU A 297 3.62 0.27 -47.98
CA GLU A 297 2.87 -0.70 -48.77
C GLU A 297 1.59 -0.08 -49.39
N CYS A 298 0.79 0.62 -48.59
CA CYS A 298 -0.42 1.28 -49.10
C CYS A 298 -0.12 2.44 -50.06
N LEU A 299 1.09 3.02 -50.02
CA LEU A 299 1.52 4.05 -50.97
C LEU A 299 1.87 3.46 -52.34
N THR A 300 2.48 2.27 -52.36
CA THR A 300 2.80 1.57 -53.61
C THR A 300 1.58 0.95 -54.29
N ASP A 301 0.50 0.72 -53.53
CA ASP A 301 -0.77 0.17 -54.04
C ASP A 301 -1.76 1.24 -54.54
N VAL A 302 -1.43 2.54 -54.46
CA VAL A 302 -2.25 3.58 -55.09
C VAL A 302 -1.98 3.53 -56.61
N PRO A 303 -2.95 3.15 -57.47
CA PRO A 303 -2.73 3.19 -58.90
C PRO A 303 -2.42 4.64 -59.30
N CYS A 304 -1.29 4.86 -59.97
CA CYS A 304 -0.98 6.14 -60.59
C CYS A 304 -2.11 6.49 -61.56
N SER A 305 -2.96 7.44 -61.18
CA SER A 305 -3.92 8.05 -62.10
C SER A 305 -3.13 8.82 -63.16
N THR A 306 -2.98 8.23 -64.35
CA THR A 306 -2.64 8.94 -65.59
C THR A 306 -3.79 9.81 -66.05
#